data_AF-A0A5B7VBJ9-F1
#
_entry.id   AF-A0A5B7VBJ9-F1
#
_cell.length_a   1.000
_cell.length_b   1.000
_cell.length_c   1.000
_cell.angle_alpha   90.00
_cell.angle_beta   90.00
_cell.angle_gamma   90.00
#
_symmetry.space_group_name_H-M   'P 1'
#
loop_
_entity.id
_entity.type
_entity.pdbx_description
1 polymer ?
#
loop_
_entity_poly.entity_id
_entity_poly.type
_entity_poly.pdbx_seq_one_letter_code
_entity_poly.pdbx_strand_id
1 'polypeptide(L)' 'MLRLTPNGTPVINFTVASTPRVFDRERDAWWDGEPTFLDCTVWRQLAENVAASVRKGARLVVGRLRTER' A
#
# COMPACT_ATOMS: atom_id res chain seq x y z
N MET A 1 -4.56 -11.30 2.95
CA MET A 1 -4.59 -12.72 2.53
C MET A 1 -5.11 -12.80 1.11
N LEU A 2 -4.50 -13.63 0.26
CA LEU A 2 -4.97 -13.87 -1.11
C LEU A 2 -6.35 -14.52 -1.09
N ARG A 3 -7.25 -14.07 -1.96
CA ARG A 3 -8.59 -14.63 -2.16
C ARG A 3 -8.83 -14.90 -3.63
N LEU A 4 -9.79 -15.77 -3.93
CA LEU A 4 -10.28 -16.02 -5.28
C LEU A 4 -11.72 -15.49 -5.41
N THR A 5 -12.04 -14.87 -6.53
CA THR A 5 -13.44 -14.55 -6.88
C THR A 5 -14.22 -15.83 -7.22
N PRO A 6 -15.56 -15.78 -7.34
CA PRO A 6 -16.34 -16.95 -7.79
C PRO A 6 -15.87 -17.51 -9.14
N ASN A 7 -15.34 -16.66 -10.02
CA ASN A 7 -14.79 -17.06 -11.32
C ASN A 7 -13.30 -17.47 -11.22
N GLY A 8 -12.79 -17.72 -10.02
CA GLY A 8 -11.40 -18.16 -9.78
C GLY A 8 -10.34 -17.09 -9.97
N THR A 9 -10.70 -15.80 -10.09
CA THR A 9 -9.71 -14.74 -10.29
C THR A 9 -9.02 -14.38 -8.97
N PRO A 10 -7.68 -14.41 -8.89
CA PRO A 10 -6.96 -14.00 -7.69
C PRO A 10 -7.10 -12.51 -7.39
N VAL A 11 -7.29 -12.17 -6.11
CA VAL A 11 -7.37 -10.80 -5.60
C VAL A 11 -6.78 -10.71 -4.20
N ILE A 12 -6.06 -9.63 -3.91
CA ILE A 12 -5.59 -9.31 -2.57
C ILE A 12 -5.82 -7.82 -2.26
N ASN A 13 -6.18 -7.56 -1.00
CA ASN A 13 -6.35 -6.22 -0.46
C ASN A 13 -5.36 -6.01 0.69
N PHE A 14 -4.78 -4.82 0.73
CA PHE A 14 -3.92 -4.36 1.81
C PHE A 14 -3.92 -2.83 1.86
N THR A 15 -3.56 -2.26 3.01
CA THR A 15 -3.47 -0.81 3.19
C THR A 15 -2.00 -0.39 3.19
N VAL A 16 -1.69 0.67 2.44
CA VAL A 16 -0.38 1.32 2.47
C VAL A 16 -0.47 2.56 3.35
N ALA A 17 0.40 2.66 4.34
CA ALA A 17 0.59 3.87 5.13
C ALA A 17 1.72 4.70 4.49
N SER A 18 1.39 5.89 4.00
CA SER A 18 2.34 6.86 3.48
C SER A 18 2.55 7.97 4.50
N THR A 19 3.66 7.90 5.23
CA THR A 19 4.05 8.93 6.21
C THR A 19 4.97 9.94 5.53
N PRO A 20 4.56 11.20 5.34
CA PRO A 20 5.43 12.22 4.79
C PRO A 20 6.54 12.55 5.78
N ARG A 21 7.77 12.69 5.27
CA ARG A 21 8.91 13.20 6.04
C ARG A 21 9.19 14.63 5.64
N VAL A 22 9.19 15.54 6.62
CA VAL A 22 9.45 16.97 6.43
C VAL A 22 10.65 17.37 7.27
N PHE A 23 11.54 18.17 6.68
CA PHE A 23 12.69 18.70 7.40
C PHE A 23 12.29 19.92 8.23
N ASP A 24 12.46 19.82 9.54
CA ASP A 24 12.23 20.90 10.51
C ASP A 24 13.54 21.67 10.68
N ARG A 25 13.55 22.93 10.21
CA ARG A 25 14.73 23.79 10.26
C ARG A 25 15.06 24.28 11.66
N GLU A 26 14.09 24.36 12.57
CA GLU A 26 14.34 24.80 13.94
C GLU A 26 15.00 23.68 14.74
N ARG A 27 14.64 22.43 14.45
CA ARG A 27 15.19 21.25 15.11
C ARG A 27 16.39 20.63 14.39
N ASP A 28 16.75 21.15 13.22
CA ASP A 28 17.76 20.61 12.31
C ASP A 28 17.59 19.09 12.06
N ALA A 29 16.34 18.66 11.95
CA ALA A 29 15.99 17.24 11.96
C ALA A 29 14.80 16.91 11.05
N TRP A 30 14.73 15.66 10.62
CA TRP A 30 13.56 15.12 9.92
C TRP A 30 12.48 14.74 10.91
N TRP A 31 11.25 15.15 10.63
CA TRP A 31 10.06 14.80 11.39
C TRP A 31 9.07 14.04 10.51
N ASP A 32 8.42 13.04 11.12
CA ASP A 32 7.38 12.25 10.50
C ASP A 32 6.03 12.94 10.72
N GLY A 33 5.37 13.34 9.63
CA GLY A 33 4.05 13.96 9.68
C GLY A 33 2.91 12.95 9.81
N GLU A 34 1.67 13.43 9.65
CA GLU A 34 0.47 12.58 9.73
C GLU A 34 0.44 11.55 8.58
N PRO A 35 0.27 10.24 8.88
CA PRO A 35 0.20 9.21 7.85
C PRO A 35 -1.09 9.29 7.04
N THR A 36 -0.98 9.15 5.72
CA THR A 36 -2.12 8.88 4.84
C THR A 36 -2.25 7.39 4.60
N PHE A 37 -3.44 6.84 4.78
CA PHE A 37 -3.73 5.42 4.54
C PHE A 37 -4.46 5.24 3.21
N LEU A 38 -3.95 4.34 2.36
CA LEU A 38 -4.48 4.06 1.03
C LEU A 38 -4.81 2.59 0.89
N ASP A 39 -6.07 2.28 0.64
CA ASP A 39 -6.50 0.91 0.35
C ASP A 39 -6.13 0.50 -1.07
N CYS A 40 -5.37 -0.58 -1.18
CA CYS A 40 -4.86 -1.10 -2.43
C CYS A 40 -5.55 -2.43 -2.73
N THR A 41 -6.06 -2.54 -3.96
CA THR A 41 -6.61 -3.79 -4.49
C THR A 41 -5.76 -4.25 -5.67
N VAL A 42 -5.28 -5.49 -5.62
CA VAL A 42 -4.40 -6.07 -6.63
C VAL A 42 -5.02 -7.37 -7.15
N TRP A 43 -4.89 -7.62 -8.45
CA TRP A 43 -5.60 -8.70 -9.16
C TRP A 43 -4.66 -9.63 -9.92
N ARG A 44 -5.15 -10.83 -10.25
CA ARG A 44 -4.53 -11.84 -11.12
C ARG A 44 -3.11 -12.19 -10.64
N GLN A 45 -2.17 -12.41 -11.57
CA GLN A 45 -0.79 -12.79 -11.26
C GLN A 45 -0.12 -11.85 -10.26
N LEU A 46 -0.40 -10.55 -10.34
CA LEU A 46 0.19 -9.59 -9.41
C LEU A 46 -0.30 -9.83 -7.97
N ALA A 47 -1.53 -10.30 -7.77
CA ALA A 47 -2.05 -10.64 -6.45
C ALA A 47 -1.30 -11.83 -5.84
N GLU A 48 -1.02 -12.86 -6.65
CA GLU A 48 -0.22 -14.02 -6.24
C GLU A 48 1.20 -13.62 -5.89
N ASN A 49 1.84 -12.81 -6.75
CA ASN A 49 3.21 -12.33 -6.52
C ASN A 49 3.31 -11.51 -5.24
N VAL A 50 2.33 -10.62 -4.99
CA VAL A 50 2.26 -9.83 -3.76
C VAL A 50 2.06 -10.74 -2.55
N ALA A 51 1.17 -11.73 -2.63
CA ALA A 51 0.97 -12.68 -1.54
C ALA A 51 2.26 -13.45 -1.21
N ALA A 52 3.04 -13.85 -2.23
CA ALA A 52 4.30 -14.56 -2.05
C ALA A 52 5.42 -13.67 -1.46
N SER A 53 5.52 -12.41 -1.90
CA SER A 53 6.70 -11.56 -1.65
C SER A 53 6.52 -10.44 -0.63
N VAL A 54 5.29 -9.98 -0.37
CA VAL A 54 5.03 -8.81 0.48
C VAL A 54 4.54 -9.23 1.86
N ARG A 55 5.06 -8.58 2.89
CA ARG A 55 4.68 -8.76 4.30
C ARG A 55 4.40 -7.41 4.95
N LYS A 56 3.80 -7.42 6.14
CA LYS A 56 3.55 -6.20 6.92
C LYS A 56 4.87 -5.44 7.14
N GLY A 57 4.85 -4.12 6.93
CA GLY A 57 6.02 -3.26 7.08
C GLY A 57 6.90 -3.13 5.82
N ALA A 58 6.60 -3.86 4.75
CA ALA A 58 7.31 -3.67 3.48
C ALA A 58 7.09 -2.27 2.91
N ARG A 59 8.16 -1.64 2.41
CA ARG A 59 8.08 -0.38 1.67
C ARG A 59 7.69 -0.66 0.23
N LEU A 60 6.62 -0.02 -0.25
CA LEU A 60 6.05 -0.28 -1.56
C LEU A 60 5.88 1.02 -2.34
N VAL A 61 5.90 0.89 -3.68
CA VAL A 61 5.42 1.92 -4.60
C VAL A 61 4.13 1.40 -5.21
N VAL A 62 3.06 2.19 -5.14
CA VAL A 62 1.76 1.83 -5.69
C VAL A 62 1.42 2.72 -6.87
N GLY A 63 0.65 2.17 -7.82
CA GLY A 63 0.29 2.84 -9.06
C GLY A 63 -1.01 3.64 -8.96
N ARG A 64 -1.89 3.40 -9.93
CA ARG A 64 -3.09 4.18 -10.22
C ARG A 64 -3.99 4.43 -9.00
N LEU A 65 -4.19 5.71 -8.67
CA LEU A 65 -5.19 6.18 -7.72
C LEU A 65 -6.59 6.15 -8.34
N ARG A 66 -7.59 5.76 -7.54
CA ARG A 66 -9.01 5.87 -7.87
C ARG A 66 -9.71 6.55 -6.70
N THR A 67 -10.63 7.44 -7.03
CA THR A 67 -11.51 8.09 -6.05
C THR A 67 -12.92 7.66 -6.38
N GLU A 68 -13.57 6.93 -5.48
CA GLU A 68 -14.99 6.66 -5.58
C GLU A 68 -15.69 7.91 -5.00
N ARG A 69 -16.54 8.57 -5.81
CA ARG A 69 -17.42 9.64 -5.35
C ARG A 69 -18.75 9.06 -4.94
#